data_AF-A0A8I6YLC3-F1
#
_entry.id   AF-A0A8I6YLC3-F1
#
_cell.length_a   1.000
_cell.length_b   1.000
_cell.length_c   1.000
_cell.angle_alpha   90.00
_cell.angle_beta   90.00
_cell.angle_gamma   90.00
#
_symmetry.space_group_name_H-M   'P 1'
#
loop_
_entity.id
_entity.type
_entity.pdbx_description
1 polymer ?
#
loop_
_entity_poly.entity_id
_entity_poly.type
_entity_poly.pdbx_seq_one_letter_code
_entity_poly.pdbx_strand_id
1 'polypeptide(L)'
;MTTTTACSIAVLMATVILVAAATLSAAAGRCNVRKDLVIRQSLGEPQRDLSAKYTVEVVNQCSGDKERTGRPCSISKIHLQCGNFRSLVPVDPKLLRRIGSGVCLLNNGHSVRQNGNVSFVYANYRRNNLYVRSARCN
;
A
#
# COMPACT_ATOMS: atom_id res chain seq x y z
N MET A 1 -47.48 -4.05 -57.97
CA MET A 1 -46.15 -3.86 -58.60
C MET A 1 -45.46 -2.75 -57.82
N THR A 2 -44.75 -3.12 -56.75
CA THR A 2 -43.27 -3.16 -56.63
C THR A 2 -42.61 -1.79 -56.42
N THR A 3 -42.03 -1.65 -55.21
CA THR A 3 -40.78 -0.94 -54.82
C THR A 3 -40.71 0.57 -55.12
N THR A 4 -40.37 1.46 -54.18
CA THR A 4 -39.06 1.74 -53.54
C THR A 4 -39.38 2.88 -52.52
N THR A 5 -38.80 3.09 -51.34
CA THR A 5 -37.41 3.47 -51.03
C THR A 5 -37.32 3.60 -49.50
N ALA A 6 -36.42 2.88 -48.85
CA ALA A 6 -36.03 3.12 -47.47
C ALA A 6 -34.82 4.06 -47.47
N CYS A 7 -34.91 5.19 -46.75
CA CYS A 7 -33.79 6.10 -46.54
C CYS A 7 -33.75 6.54 -45.07
N SER A 8 -32.79 5.94 -44.35
CA SER A 8 -31.82 6.69 -43.55
C SER A 8 -32.29 7.46 -42.32
N ILE A 9 -32.41 6.77 -41.18
CA ILE A 9 -32.00 7.32 -39.86
C ILE A 9 -31.33 6.24 -38.97
N ALA A 10 -31.61 4.94 -39.18
CA ALA A 10 -31.14 3.88 -38.29
C ALA A 10 -29.66 3.46 -38.42
N VAL A 11 -28.87 4.08 -39.30
CA VAL A 11 -27.44 3.72 -39.50
C VAL A 11 -26.49 4.54 -38.60
N LEU A 12 -26.98 5.61 -37.96
CA LEU A 12 -26.16 6.45 -37.07
C LEU A 12 -25.99 5.89 -35.64
N MET A 13 -26.75 4.86 -35.26
CA MET A 13 -26.63 4.22 -33.94
C MET A 13 -25.78 2.94 -33.94
N ALA A 14 -25.37 2.45 -35.12
CA ALA A 14 -24.66 1.17 -35.26
C ALA A 14 -23.14 1.30 -35.48
N THR A 15 -22.60 2.50 -35.70
CA THR A 15 -21.17 2.72 -36.02
C THR A 15 -20.37 3.48 -34.95
N VAL A 16 -21.01 3.94 -33.86
CA VAL A 16 -20.30 4.37 -32.64
C VAL A 16 -19.81 3.16 -31.82
N ILE A 17 -20.09 1.95 -32.29
CA ILE A 17 -19.50 0.69 -31.83
C ILE A 17 -18.27 0.38 -32.69
N LEU A 18 -17.30 1.29 -32.75
CA LEU A 18 -15.97 0.96 -33.25
C LEU A 18 -14.92 1.36 -32.22
N VAL A 19 -14.68 0.43 -31.31
CA VAL A 19 -13.35 0.13 -30.78
C VAL A 19 -12.63 1.34 -30.15
N ALA A 20 -13.25 1.92 -29.14
CA ALA A 20 -12.51 2.38 -27.98
C ALA A 20 -12.95 1.56 -26.76
N ALA A 21 -13.01 0.23 -26.91
CA ALA A 21 -12.56 -0.62 -25.82
C ALA A 21 -11.06 -0.35 -25.71
N ALA A 22 -10.71 0.83 -25.18
CA ALA A 22 -9.46 1.02 -24.50
C ALA A 22 -9.47 -0.13 -23.50
N THR A 23 -8.68 -1.15 -23.80
CA THR A 23 -8.26 -2.10 -22.80
C THR A 23 -7.52 -1.23 -21.79
N LEU A 24 -8.27 -0.62 -20.86
CA LEU A 24 -7.80 -0.48 -19.51
C LEU A 24 -7.51 -1.93 -19.12
N SER A 25 -6.31 -2.39 -19.45
CA SER A 25 -5.51 -3.01 -18.43
C SER A 25 -5.48 -1.96 -17.32
N ALA A 26 -6.52 -1.95 -16.49
CA ALA A 26 -6.29 -1.93 -15.07
C ALA A 26 -5.20 -2.98 -14.93
N ALA A 27 -3.96 -2.54 -14.78
CA ALA A 27 -2.92 -3.43 -14.36
C ALA A 27 -3.45 -3.94 -13.03
N ALA A 28 -4.16 -5.08 -13.06
CA ALA A 28 -4.46 -5.89 -11.91
C ALA A 28 -3.08 -6.21 -11.39
N GLY A 29 -2.66 -5.35 -10.48
CA GLY A 29 -1.28 -5.10 -10.19
C GLY A 29 -0.87 -6.20 -9.26
N ARG A 30 -0.09 -7.14 -9.79
CA ARG A 30 0.56 -8.16 -8.96
C ARG A 30 1.20 -7.44 -7.78
N CYS A 31 1.03 -8.01 -6.59
CA CYS A 31 1.58 -7.44 -5.37
C CYS A 31 3.06 -7.11 -5.56
N ASN A 32 3.40 -5.84 -5.39
CA ASN A 32 4.73 -5.28 -5.50
C ASN A 32 5.07 -4.59 -4.18
N VAL A 33 5.85 -5.26 -3.36
CA VAL A 33 6.20 -4.81 -2.00
C VAL A 33 6.75 -3.38 -1.95
N ARG A 34 7.52 -2.95 -2.97
CA ARG A 34 8.11 -1.61 -2.99
C ARG A 34 7.10 -0.50 -3.30
N LYS A 35 6.02 -0.84 -4.02
CA LYS A 35 4.95 0.09 -4.39
C LYS A 35 3.79 0.04 -3.41
N ASP A 36 3.51 -1.14 -2.86
CA ASP A 36 2.29 -1.42 -2.11
C ASP A 36 2.43 -1.20 -0.60
N LEU A 37 3.66 -1.16 -0.08
CA LEU A 37 3.91 -0.76 1.30
C LEU A 37 4.38 0.68 1.36
N VAL A 38 3.55 1.53 1.97
CA VAL A 38 3.87 2.94 2.18
C VAL A 38 4.12 3.18 3.65
N ILE A 39 5.27 3.80 3.96
CA ILE A 39 5.60 4.22 5.32
C ILE A 39 5.39 5.72 5.41
N ARG A 40 4.50 6.15 6.31
CA ARG A 40 4.27 7.56 6.63
C ARG A 40 4.79 7.83 8.03
N GLN A 41 5.39 9.00 8.22
CA GLN A 41 5.84 9.47 9.52
C GLN A 41 5.33 10.90 9.71
N SER A 42 4.33 11.08 10.58
CA SER A 42 3.85 12.40 10.97
C SER A 42 4.58 12.87 12.24
N LEU A 43 4.87 14.16 12.28
CA LEU A 43 5.48 14.83 13.43
C LEU A 43 4.36 15.25 14.38
N GLY A 44 4.42 14.80 15.62
CA GLY A 44 3.58 15.27 16.71
C GLY A 44 4.21 16.45 17.45
N GLU A 45 3.57 16.87 18.54
CA GLU A 45 4.02 18.01 19.32
C GLU A 45 5.39 17.77 19.98
N PRO A 46 6.27 18.79 19.97
CA PRO A 46 7.48 18.79 20.78
C PRO A 46 7.15 18.55 22.25
N GLN A 47 7.95 17.73 22.90
CA GLN A 47 7.89 17.44 24.33
C GLN A 47 8.80 18.42 25.09
N ARG A 48 8.63 18.51 26.42
CA ARG A 48 9.45 19.42 27.27
C ARG A 48 10.95 19.14 27.20
N ASP A 49 11.31 17.89 26.92
CA ASP A 49 12.70 17.45 26.78
C ASP A 49 13.29 17.71 25.37
N LEU A 50 12.58 18.47 24.53
CA LEU A 50 12.92 18.76 23.13
C LEU A 50 12.87 17.54 22.19
N SER A 51 12.39 16.39 22.68
CA SER A 51 12.05 15.27 21.80
C SER A 51 10.73 15.53 21.08
N ALA A 52 10.48 14.81 19.99
CA ALA A 52 9.19 14.81 19.32
C ALA A 52 8.63 13.39 19.27
N LYS A 53 7.30 13.30 19.33
CA LYS A 53 6.59 12.07 19.01
C LYS A 53 6.43 11.96 17.50
N TYR A 54 6.73 10.79 16.95
CA TYR A 54 6.53 10.48 15.54
C TYR A 54 5.55 9.31 15.44
N THR A 55 4.43 9.56 14.78
CA THR A 55 3.47 8.50 14.46
C THR A 55 3.88 7.86 13.14
N VAL A 56 4.17 6.56 13.18
CA VAL A 56 4.50 5.77 12.00
C VAL A 56 3.28 4.99 11.58
N GLU A 57 2.92 5.10 10.31
CA GLU A 57 1.90 4.26 9.70
C GLU A 57 2.52 3.48 8.55
N VAL A 58 2.47 2.15 8.62
CA VAL A 58 2.84 1.27 7.51
C VAL A 58 1.57 0.75 6.88
N VAL A 59 1.26 1.23 5.68
CA VAL A 59 0.00 0.98 4.97
C VAL A 59 0.22 -0.03 3.86
N ASN A 60 -0.63 -1.05 3.79
CA ASN A 60 -0.73 -1.93 2.63
C ASN A 60 -1.77 -1.38 1.66
N GLN A 61 -1.32 -0.70 0.61
CA GLN A 61 -2.18 -0.15 -0.44
C GLN A 61 -2.30 -1.07 -1.67
N CYS A 62 -1.85 -2.32 -1.55
CA CYS A 62 -1.93 -3.29 -2.62
C CYS A 62 -3.36 -3.43 -3.15
N SER A 63 -3.55 -3.18 -4.45
CA SER A 63 -4.84 -3.38 -5.12
C SER A 63 -5.13 -4.86 -5.39
N GLY A 64 -4.07 -5.69 -5.40
CA GLY A 64 -4.12 -7.12 -5.64
C GLY A 64 -4.56 -7.50 -7.06
N ASP A 65 -4.52 -8.80 -7.35
CA ASP A 65 -5.04 -9.36 -8.59
C ASP A 65 -6.51 -9.77 -8.42
N LYS A 66 -7.35 -8.93 -7.79
CA LYS A 66 -8.75 -9.28 -7.50
C LYS A 66 -9.51 -9.72 -8.76
N GLU A 67 -9.25 -9.03 -9.86
CA GLU A 67 -9.89 -9.30 -11.16
C GLU A 67 -9.47 -10.65 -11.76
N ARG A 68 -8.23 -11.12 -11.48
CA ARG A 68 -7.70 -12.37 -12.03
C ARG A 68 -7.85 -13.58 -11.12
N THR A 69 -7.69 -13.36 -9.81
CA THR A 69 -7.60 -14.44 -8.81
C THR A 69 -8.76 -14.45 -7.83
N GLY A 70 -9.59 -13.40 -7.81
CA GLY A 70 -10.68 -13.23 -6.83
C GLY A 70 -10.21 -13.02 -5.39
N ARG A 71 -8.89 -12.97 -5.12
CA ARG A 71 -8.35 -12.91 -3.76
C ARG A 71 -7.86 -11.51 -3.39
N PRO A 72 -8.19 -10.99 -2.19
CA PRO A 72 -7.61 -9.76 -1.70
C PRO A 72 -6.12 -9.97 -1.39
N CYS A 73 -5.31 -8.96 -1.69
CA CYS A 73 -3.89 -8.97 -1.39
C CYS A 73 -3.62 -8.90 0.11
N SER A 74 -2.60 -9.61 0.58
CA SER A 74 -2.11 -9.47 1.94
C SER A 74 -0.58 -9.51 1.98
N ILE A 75 0.05 -8.68 2.79
CA ILE A 75 1.51 -8.59 2.87
C ILE A 75 1.97 -8.95 4.28
N SER A 76 2.87 -9.90 4.40
CA SER A 76 3.36 -10.44 5.68
C SER A 76 4.88 -10.44 5.78
N LYS A 77 5.42 -10.80 6.95
CA LYS A 77 6.88 -10.87 7.21
C LYS A 77 7.60 -9.58 6.77
N ILE A 78 7.02 -8.44 7.11
CA ILE A 78 7.52 -7.12 6.74
C ILE A 78 8.76 -6.82 7.61
N HIS A 79 9.92 -6.77 6.96
CA HIS A 79 11.16 -6.30 7.56
C HIS A 79 11.42 -4.87 7.12
N LEU A 80 11.55 -3.99 8.09
CA LEU A 80 12.00 -2.62 7.89
C LEU A 80 13.51 -2.56 8.09
N GLN A 81 14.19 -1.81 7.23
CA GLN A 81 15.49 -1.28 7.60
C GLN A 81 15.24 -0.16 8.60
N CYS A 82 15.79 -0.33 9.80
CA CYS A 82 15.65 0.60 10.91
C CYS A 82 17.00 1.07 11.47
N GLY A 83 18.14 0.57 10.97
CA GLY A 83 19.47 1.05 11.37
C GLY A 83 19.65 1.08 12.89
N ASN A 84 20.03 2.22 13.43
CA ASN A 84 20.16 2.44 14.88
C ASN A 84 18.86 2.93 15.54
N PHE A 85 17.69 2.52 15.03
CA PHE A 85 16.38 2.85 15.62
C PHE A 85 16.39 2.72 17.14
N ARG A 86 16.06 3.83 17.78
CA ARG A 86 15.92 4.01 19.22
C ARG A 86 14.73 4.94 19.44
N SER A 87 14.09 4.75 20.58
CA SER A 87 12.97 5.57 21.03
C SER A 87 13.17 5.86 22.51
N LEU A 88 12.88 7.10 22.93
CA LEU A 88 12.87 7.53 24.33
C LEU A 88 11.66 6.95 25.07
N VAL A 89 10.57 6.69 24.35
CA VAL A 89 9.39 5.98 24.86
C VAL A 89 9.38 4.56 24.29
N PRO A 90 9.22 3.50 25.11
CA PRO A 90 9.17 2.13 24.61
C PRO A 90 8.07 1.95 23.55
N VAL A 91 8.44 1.32 22.42
CA VAL A 91 7.50 0.87 21.40
C VAL A 91 7.10 -0.57 21.72
N ASP A 92 5.82 -0.91 21.59
CA ASP A 92 5.36 -2.29 21.79
C ASP A 92 6.13 -3.25 20.86
N PRO A 93 6.86 -4.25 21.40
CA PRO A 93 7.62 -5.20 20.58
C PRO A 93 6.73 -6.08 19.69
N LYS A 94 5.42 -6.16 19.93
CA LYS A 94 4.48 -6.82 19.00
C LYS A 94 4.27 -5.99 17.73
N LEU A 95 4.38 -4.67 17.82
CA LEU A 95 4.25 -3.74 16.69
C LEU A 95 5.57 -3.58 15.94
N LEU A 96 6.68 -3.38 16.65
CA LEU A 96 8.00 -3.23 16.04
C LEU A 96 9.09 -3.82 16.95
N ARG A 97 9.80 -4.85 16.47
CA ARG A 97 10.91 -5.47 17.21
C ARG A 97 12.16 -5.57 16.36
N ARG A 98 13.30 -5.15 16.92
CA ARG A 98 14.61 -5.38 16.31
C ARG A 98 14.94 -6.88 16.28
N ILE A 99 15.28 -7.41 15.12
CA ILE A 99 15.61 -8.84 14.93
C ILE A 99 17.04 -9.08 14.45
N GLY A 100 17.81 -8.01 14.22
CA GLY A 100 19.19 -8.09 13.78
C GLY A 100 19.81 -6.70 13.65
N SER A 101 21.06 -6.65 13.18
CA SER A 101 21.77 -5.40 12.96
C SER A 101 21.05 -4.55 11.89
N GLY A 102 20.43 -3.46 12.33
CA GLY A 102 19.70 -2.54 11.45
C GLY A 102 18.32 -3.00 10.97
N VAL A 103 17.79 -4.13 11.46
CA VAL A 103 16.54 -4.73 10.94
C VAL A 103 15.48 -4.84 12.01
N CYS A 104 14.27 -4.40 11.66
CA CYS A 104 13.11 -4.48 12.52
C CYS A 104 12.00 -5.31 11.84
N LEU A 105 11.39 -6.22 12.60
CA LEU A 105 10.20 -6.95 12.24
C LEU A 105 8.97 -6.14 12.63
N LEU A 106 8.07 -5.92 11.68
CA LEU A 106 6.81 -5.22 11.89
C LEU A 106 5.69 -6.22 12.22
N ASN A 107 4.78 -5.84 13.12
CA ASN A 107 3.54 -6.55 13.46
C ASN A 107 3.76 -8.04 13.77
N ASN A 108 4.89 -8.36 14.43
CA ASN A 108 5.32 -9.73 14.72
C ASN A 108 5.34 -10.66 13.47
N GLY A 109 5.47 -10.10 12.27
CA GLY A 109 5.43 -10.81 11.00
C GLY A 109 4.03 -11.18 10.50
N HIS A 110 2.96 -10.85 11.25
CA HIS A 110 1.58 -11.06 10.83
C HIS A 110 1.24 -10.23 9.59
N SER A 111 0.26 -10.75 8.84
CA SER A 111 -0.13 -10.19 7.57
C SER A 111 -0.95 -8.90 7.74
N VAL A 112 -0.61 -7.87 6.98
CA VAL A 112 -1.41 -6.65 6.83
C VAL A 112 -2.31 -6.85 5.62
N ARG A 113 -3.63 -6.86 5.83
CA ARG A 113 -4.62 -7.04 4.76
C ARG A 113 -4.61 -5.84 3.82
N GLN A 114 -5.17 -6.02 2.62
CA GLN A 114 -5.46 -4.93 1.70
C GLN A 114 -6.13 -3.75 2.41
N ASN A 115 -5.60 -2.54 2.16
CA ASN A 115 -6.00 -1.27 2.77
C ASN A 115 -5.85 -1.22 4.31
N GLY A 116 -5.25 -2.24 4.92
CA GLY A 116 -4.91 -2.26 6.33
C GLY A 116 -3.62 -1.50 6.62
N ASN A 117 -3.41 -1.19 7.90
CA ASN A 117 -2.18 -0.57 8.35
C ASN A 117 -1.70 -1.17 9.68
N VAL A 118 -0.45 -0.86 10.02
CA VAL A 118 0.12 -1.03 11.35
C VAL A 118 0.62 0.35 11.78
N SER A 119 0.13 0.83 12.92
CA SER A 119 0.49 2.14 13.46
C SER A 119 1.19 1.99 14.81
N PHE A 120 2.24 2.78 15.02
CA PHE A 120 2.93 2.88 16.30
C PHE A 120 3.54 4.27 16.46
N VAL A 121 3.76 4.68 17.71
CA VAL A 121 4.40 5.96 18.04
C VAL A 121 5.77 5.70 18.63
N TYR A 122 6.77 6.47 18.20
CA TYR A 122 8.08 6.53 18.87
C TYR A 122 8.40 7.98 19.25
N ALA A 123 9.25 8.17 20.24
CA ALA A 123 9.74 9.49 20.62
C ALA A 123 11.25 9.56 20.40
N ASN A 124 11.72 10.60 19.74
CA ASN A 124 13.14 10.80 19.50
C ASN A 124 13.44 12.28 19.22
N TYR A 125 14.71 12.68 19.32
CA TYR A 125 15.17 14.03 18.96
C TYR A 125 15.18 14.28 17.45
N ARG A 126 15.24 13.21 16.65
CA ARG A 126 15.21 13.27 15.19
C ARG A 126 14.35 12.16 14.63
N ARG A 127 13.77 12.40 13.46
CA ARG A 127 13.04 11.39 12.69
C ARG A 127 13.98 10.23 12.35
N ASN A 128 13.58 9.01 12.66
CA ASN A 128 14.28 7.80 12.23
C ASN A 128 14.04 7.54 10.73
N ASN A 129 15.09 7.13 10.02
CA ASN A 129 14.96 6.69 8.64
C ASN A 129 14.45 5.23 8.60
N LEU A 130 13.21 5.05 8.14
CA LEU A 130 12.54 3.76 8.06
C LEU A 130 12.15 3.50 6.60
N TYR A 131 12.54 2.35 6.06
CA TYR A 131 12.14 1.92 4.72
C TYR A 131 11.96 0.41 4.67
N VAL A 132 11.19 -0.05 3.68
CA VAL A 132 10.92 -1.48 3.50
C VAL A 132 12.18 -2.17 2.98
N ARG A 133 12.71 -3.12 3.74
CA ARG A 133 13.82 -3.97 3.32
C ARG A 133 13.31 -5.18 2.53
N SER A 134 12.30 -5.86 3.05
CA SER A 134 11.69 -7.04 2.41
C SER A 134 10.30 -7.31 3.00
N ALA A 135 9.42 -7.95 2.22
CA ALA A 135 8.19 -8.55 2.73
C ALA A 135 7.75 -9.71 1.82
N ARG A 136 6.67 -10.39 2.19
CA ARG A 136 6.06 -11.45 1.38
C ARG A 136 4.62 -11.11 1.03
N CYS A 137 4.33 -11.12 -0.27
CA CYS A 137 2.96 -11.09 -0.80
C CYS A 137 2.31 -12.46 -0.62
N ASN A 138 1.04 -12.46 -0.23
CA ASN A 138 0.18 -13.62 -0.07
C ASN A 138 -1.10 -13.46 -0.88
#